data_AF-A0A524PXE0-F1
#
_entry.id   AF-A0A524PXE0-F1
#
_cell.length_a   1.000
_cell.length_b   1.000
_cell.length_c   1.000
_cell.angle_alpha   90.00
_cell.angle_beta   90.00
_cell.angle_gamma   90.00
#
_symmetry.space_group_name_H-M   'P 1'
#
loop_
_entity.id
_entity.type
_entity.pdbx_description
1 polymer ?
#
loop_
_entity_poly.entity_id
_entity_poly.type
_entity_poly.pdbx_seq_one_letter_code
_entity_poly.pdbx_strand_id
1 'polypeptide(L)'
;MNYKHELKRLGKRRKRYLPVMSGLLDMYEKKDRFDFPVELIDTPDILLLLELMDIEYFDPEAFTIRRRFGDIVSLHYLGTQPFTESGHSFFQQHRFSIALLKIHRTLLGLFGI
;
A
#
# COMPACT_ATOMS: atom_id res chain seq x y z
N MET A 1 28.41 9.21 -5.84
CA MET A 1 27.03 8.97 -5.35
C MET A 1 26.25 10.26 -5.50
N ASN A 2 25.22 10.32 -6.35
CA ASN A 2 24.54 11.58 -6.67
C ASN A 2 23.25 11.71 -5.84
N TYR A 3 23.35 12.44 -4.73
CA TYR A 3 22.30 12.58 -3.71
C TYR A 3 20.93 13.01 -4.28
N LYS A 4 20.92 13.91 -5.28
CA LYS A 4 19.67 14.34 -5.96
C LYS A 4 19.00 13.19 -6.72
N HIS A 5 19.77 12.27 -7.29
CA HIS A 5 19.22 11.10 -7.98
C HIS A 5 18.62 10.09 -7.01
N GLU A 6 19.24 9.89 -5.85
CA GLU A 6 18.74 8.98 -4.82
C GLU A 6 17.44 9.49 -4.20
N LEU A 7 17.37 10.79 -3.87
CA LEU A 7 16.12 11.43 -3.41
C LEU A 7 14.99 11.31 -4.45
N LYS A 8 15.29 11.49 -5.74
CA LYS A 8 14.31 11.26 -6.81
C LYS A 8 13.86 9.79 -6.90
N ARG A 9 14.77 8.84 -6.67
CA ARG A 9 14.47 7.40 -6.66
C ARG A 9 13.56 7.03 -5.49
N LEU A 10 13.84 7.58 -4.31
CA LEU A 10 13.03 7.43 -3.10
C LEU A 10 11.63 8.04 -3.28
N GLY A 11 11.55 9.25 -3.85
CA GLY A 11 10.27 9.89 -4.14
C GLY A 11 9.41 9.10 -5.14
N LYS A 12 10.01 8.50 -6.18
CA LYS A 12 9.31 7.61 -7.12
C LYS A 12 8.78 6.35 -6.44
N ARG A 13 9.53 5.76 -5.49
CA ARG A 13 9.07 4.61 -4.71
C ARG A 13 7.90 4.96 -3.79
N ARG A 14 7.98 6.09 -3.07
CA ARG A 14 6.92 6.55 -2.15
C ARG A 14 5.57 6.77 -2.84
N LYS A 15 5.55 7.14 -4.12
CA LYS A 15 4.30 7.23 -4.90
C LYS A 15 3.59 5.88 -5.06
N ARG A 16 4.31 4.76 -5.02
CA ARG A 16 3.74 3.41 -5.13
C ARG A 16 3.13 2.92 -3.81
N TYR A 17 3.60 3.44 -2.67
CA TYR A 17 3.04 3.11 -1.36
C TYR A 17 1.58 3.54 -1.26
N LEU A 18 1.26 4.74 -1.74
CA LEU A 18 -0.05 5.37 -1.57
C LEU A 18 -1.22 4.54 -2.13
N PRO A 19 -1.18 4.00 -3.37
CA PRO A 19 -2.21 3.09 -3.86
C PRO A 19 -2.41 1.86 -2.98
N VAL A 20 -1.32 1.23 -2.53
CA VAL A 20 -1.39 0.01 -1.71
C VAL A 20 -1.97 0.30 -0.33
N MET A 21 -1.50 1.38 0.32
CA MET A 21 -2.06 1.84 1.59
C MET A 21 -3.55 2.16 1.44
N SER A 22 -3.94 2.92 0.40
CA SER A 22 -5.35 3.23 0.16
C SER A 22 -6.19 1.98 -0.07
N GLY A 23 -5.67 0.97 -0.78
CA GLY A 23 -6.38 -0.28 -1.01
C GLY A 23 -6.67 -1.05 0.29
N LEU A 24 -5.66 -1.18 1.16
CA LEU A 24 -5.82 -1.85 2.44
C LEU A 24 -6.76 -1.09 3.39
N LEU A 25 -6.66 0.25 3.43
CA LEU A 25 -7.58 1.06 4.22
C LEU A 25 -9.02 0.93 3.72
N ASP A 26 -9.22 0.95 2.40
CA ASP A 26 -10.53 0.72 1.78
C ASP A 26 -11.11 -0.65 2.17
N MET A 27 -10.27 -1.70 2.23
CA MET A 27 -10.68 -3.04 2.67
C MET A 27 -11.08 -3.05 4.16
N TYR A 28 -10.30 -2.39 5.01
CA TYR A 28 -10.59 -2.25 6.44
C TYR A 28 -11.90 -1.49 6.70
N GLU A 29 -12.09 -0.35 6.03
CA GLU A 29 -13.29 0.48 6.17
C GLU A 29 -14.56 -0.23 5.64
N LYS A 30 -14.39 -1.12 4.66
CA LYS A 30 -15.47 -1.89 4.05
C LYS A 30 -15.43 -3.36 4.47
N LYS A 31 -14.93 -3.66 5.68
CA LYS A 31 -14.70 -5.04 6.15
C LYS A 31 -15.93 -5.95 6.05
N ASP A 32 -17.14 -5.41 6.21
CA ASP A 32 -18.40 -6.17 6.09
C ASP A 32 -18.69 -6.67 4.66
N ARG A 33 -17.89 -6.24 3.67
CA ARG A 33 -17.99 -6.64 2.26
C ARG A 33 -16.95 -7.67 1.83
N PHE A 34 -16.07 -8.08 2.74
CA PHE A 34 -14.97 -9.01 2.44
C PHE A 34 -14.97 -10.18 3.42
N ASP A 35 -14.72 -11.38 2.89
CA ASP A 35 -14.46 -12.56 3.69
C ASP A 35 -12.98 -12.61 4.06
N PHE A 36 -12.66 -12.43 5.34
CA PHE A 36 -11.29 -12.48 5.85
C PHE A 36 -10.92 -13.89 6.33
N PRO A 37 -9.64 -14.29 6.23
CA PRO A 37 -8.51 -13.51 5.69
C PRO A 37 -8.50 -13.43 4.16
N VAL A 38 -8.13 -12.28 3.62
CA VAL A 38 -8.01 -12.07 2.16
C VAL A 38 -6.57 -12.33 1.73
N GLU A 39 -6.38 -13.20 0.75
CA GLU A 39 -5.09 -13.41 0.12
C GLU A 39 -4.73 -12.23 -0.80
N LEU A 40 -3.56 -11.63 -0.58
CA LEU A 40 -3.03 -10.53 -1.39
C LEU A 40 -2.15 -11.12 -2.50
N ILE A 41 -2.80 -11.48 -3.62
CA ILE A 41 -2.19 -12.18 -4.74
C ILE A 41 -1.71 -11.16 -5.79
N ASP A 42 -0.47 -10.67 -5.66
CA ASP A 42 0.34 -10.17 -6.78
C ASP A 42 1.81 -9.99 -6.34
N THR A 43 2.77 -10.61 -7.03
CA THR A 43 4.19 -10.60 -6.64
C THR A 43 4.79 -9.18 -6.47
N PRO A 44 4.50 -8.20 -7.34
CA PRO A 44 5.00 -6.83 -7.18
C PRO A 44 4.46 -6.14 -5.91
N ASP A 45 3.22 -6.45 -5.54
CA ASP A 45 2.54 -5.83 -4.41
C ASP A 45 2.95 -6.49 -3.09
N ILE A 46 3.23 -7.81 -3.09
CA ILE A 46 3.78 -8.51 -1.92
C ILE A 46 5.09 -7.89 -1.46
N LEU A 47 6.05 -7.66 -2.38
CA LEU A 47 7.32 -7.02 -2.02
C LEU A 47 7.11 -5.61 -1.44
N LEU A 48 6.12 -4.88 -1.96
CA LEU A 48 5.80 -3.54 -1.50
C LEU A 48 5.14 -3.54 -0.12
N LEU A 49 4.24 -4.49 0.13
CA LEU A 49 3.62 -4.72 1.43
C LEU A 49 4.67 -5.08 2.48
N LEU A 50 5.64 -5.94 2.13
CA LEU A 50 6.75 -6.30 3.01
C LEU A 50 7.67 -5.10 3.30
N GLU A 51 7.98 -4.29 2.28
CA GLU A 51 8.73 -3.04 2.45
C GLU A 51 7.97 -2.08 3.39
N LEU A 52 6.64 -2.00 3.28
CA LEU A 52 5.80 -1.16 4.12
C LEU A 52 5.70 -1.66 5.58
N MET A 53 5.80 -2.97 5.81
CA MET A 53 5.96 -3.54 7.15
C MET A 53 7.36 -3.25 7.72
N ASP A 54 8.41 -3.37 6.92
CA ASP A 54 9.81 -3.15 7.33
C ASP A 54 10.08 -1.69 7.73
N ILE A 55 9.44 -0.71 7.06
CA ILE A 55 9.49 0.70 7.44
C ILE A 55 8.44 1.11 8.48
N GLU A 56 7.80 0.12 9.12
CA GLU A 56 6.79 0.28 10.18
C GLU A 56 5.58 1.11 9.77
N TYR A 57 5.21 1.17 8.49
CA TYR A 57 3.97 1.83 8.06
C TYR A 57 2.76 0.91 8.18
N PHE A 58 2.98 -0.39 8.01
CA PHE A 58 1.99 -1.42 8.27
C PHE A 58 2.25 -2.14 9.58
N ASP A 59 1.15 -2.46 10.26
CA ASP A 59 1.17 -3.30 11.45
C ASP A 59 1.37 -4.77 11.01
N PRO A 60 2.49 -5.43 11.35
CA PRO A 60 2.74 -6.82 10.98
C PRO A 60 1.68 -7.79 11.53
N GLU A 61 1.05 -7.46 12.66
CA GLU A 61 0.01 -8.29 13.28
C GLU A 61 -1.28 -8.31 12.46
N ALA A 62 -1.46 -7.35 11.55
CA ALA A 62 -2.58 -7.34 10.62
C ALA A 62 -2.43 -8.34 9.47
N PHE A 63 -1.30 -9.04 9.37
CA PHE A 63 -0.98 -9.93 8.26
C PHE A 63 -0.54 -11.33 8.72
N THR A 64 -0.70 -12.30 7.82
CA THR A 64 -0.10 -13.63 7.94
C THR A 64 0.72 -13.94 6.70
N ILE A 65 2.02 -14.19 6.90
CA ILE A 65 2.97 -14.54 5.83
C ILE A 65 3.14 -16.06 5.82
N ARG A 66 2.77 -16.72 4.73
CA ARG A 66 3.09 -18.14 4.55
C ARG A 66 4.36 -18.30 3.72
N ARG A 67 5.29 -19.12 4.22
CA ARG A 67 6.57 -19.41 3.57
C ARG A 67 6.67 -20.89 3.23
N ARG A 68 7.36 -21.22 2.14
CA ARG A 68 7.69 -22.59 1.74
C ARG A 68 9.11 -22.59 1.17
N PHE A 69 9.95 -23.51 1.67
CA PHE A 69 11.38 -23.62 1.29
C PHE A 69 12.19 -22.31 1.41
N GLY A 70 11.79 -21.42 2.34
CA GLY A 70 12.45 -20.12 2.53
C GLY A 70 11.83 -18.98 1.72
N ASP A 71 11.01 -19.27 0.72
CA ASP A 71 10.33 -18.28 -0.12
C ASP A 71 8.96 -17.90 0.45
N ILE A 72 8.56 -16.64 0.26
CA ILE A 72 7.22 -16.15 0.61
C ILE A 72 6.25 -16.62 -0.48
N VAL A 73 5.31 -17.49 -0.09
CA VAL A 73 4.34 -18.10 -1.02
C VAL A 73 3.07 -17.26 -1.11
N SER A 74 2.62 -16.71 0.01
CA SER A 74 1.37 -15.96 0.06
C SER A 74 1.38 -15.01 1.26
N LEU A 75 0.79 -13.85 1.08
CA LEU A 75 0.53 -12.87 2.14
C LEU A 75 -0.99 -12.73 2.31
N HIS A 76 -1.47 -12.87 3.54
CA HIS A 76 -2.88 -12.73 3.86
C HIS A 76 -3.09 -11.53 4.77
N TYR A 77 -4.14 -10.75 4.50
CA TYR A 77 -4.59 -9.66 5.36
C TYR A 77 -5.78 -10.11 6.22
N LEU A 78 -5.72 -9.85 7.52
CA LEU A 78 -6.66 -10.38 8.51
C LEU A 78 -7.92 -9.52 8.71
N GLY A 79 -7.98 -8.33 8.11
CA GLY A 79 -9.11 -7.41 8.27
C GLY A 79 -9.08 -6.56 9.55
N THR A 80 -7.96 -6.58 10.27
CA THR A 80 -7.69 -5.68 11.41
C THR A 80 -7.05 -4.37 10.95
N GLN A 81 -6.90 -3.37 11.83
CA GLN A 81 -6.31 -2.08 11.47
C GLN A 81 -4.94 -2.26 10.77
N PRO A 82 -4.77 -1.90 9.48
CA PRO A 82 -3.57 -2.27 8.74
C PRO A 82 -2.36 -1.37 9.02
N PHE A 83 -2.56 -0.18 9.61
CA PHE A 83 -1.51 0.83 9.77
C PHE A 83 -1.08 0.99 11.21
N THR A 84 0.21 1.24 11.40
CA THR A 84 0.75 1.81 12.63
C THR A 84 0.41 3.31 12.73
N GLU A 85 0.74 3.94 13.85
CA GLU A 85 0.60 5.40 14.01
C GLU A 85 1.44 6.18 12.98
N SER A 86 2.68 5.74 12.71
CA SER A 86 3.57 6.39 11.75
C SER A 86 3.07 6.23 10.32
N GLY A 87 2.56 5.06 9.96
CA GLY A 87 1.91 4.79 8.68
C GLY A 87 0.65 5.65 8.49
N HIS A 88 -0.15 5.78 9.55
CA HIS A 88 -1.34 6.64 9.51
C HIS A 88 -0.96 8.11 9.29
N SER A 89 0.04 8.61 10.03
CA SER A 89 0.54 9.99 9.88
C SER A 89 1.08 10.23 8.47
N PHE A 90 1.89 9.30 7.93
CA PHE A 90 2.38 9.39 6.55
C PHE A 90 1.24 9.43 5.54
N PHE A 91 0.26 8.52 5.67
CA PHE A 91 -0.88 8.47 4.76
C PHE A 91 -1.71 9.76 4.80
N GLN A 92 -2.01 10.29 5.98
CA GLN A 92 -2.77 11.54 6.13
C GLN A 92 -2.08 12.75 5.50
N GLN A 93 -0.75 12.85 5.62
CA GLN A 93 0.03 13.92 5.00
C GLN A 93 0.00 13.86 3.46
N HIS A 94 -0.19 12.66 2.90
CA HIS A 94 -0.09 12.41 1.46
C HIS A 94 -1.43 12.05 0.80
N ARG A 95 -2.54 11.97 1.56
CA ARG A 95 -3.87 11.61 1.03
C ARG A 95 -4.38 12.58 -0.03
N PHE A 96 -4.03 13.87 0.10
CA PHE A 96 -4.42 14.91 -0.86
C PHE A 96 -3.74 14.70 -2.23
N SER A 97 -2.57 14.08 -2.25
CA SER A 97 -1.86 13.72 -3.49
C SER A 97 -2.64 12.67 -4.30
N ILE A 98 -3.36 11.76 -3.63
CA ILE A 98 -4.18 10.71 -4.26
C ILE A 98 -5.49 11.28 -4.80
N ALA A 99 -6.15 12.18 -4.05
CA ALA A 99 -7.37 12.83 -4.51
C ALA A 99 -7.13 13.63 -5.81
N LEU A 100 -6.01 14.35 -5.89
CA LEU A 100 -5.57 15.04 -7.10
C LEU A 100 -5.24 14.06 -8.24
N LEU A 101 -4.61 12.92 -7.96
CA LEU A 101 -4.35 11.89 -8.98
C LEU A 101 -5.63 11.23 -9.50
N LYS A 102 -6.62 10.95 -8.64
CA LYS A 102 -7.94 10.44 -9.04
C LYS A 102 -8.65 11.48 -9.92
N ILE A 103 -8.73 12.74 -9.50
CA ILE A 103 -9.35 13.82 -10.28
C ILE A 103 -8.67 13.98 -11.64
N HIS A 104 -7.33 13.95 -11.70
CA HIS A 104 -6.60 14.08 -12.96
C HIS A 104 -6.87 12.92 -13.93
N ARG A 105 -6.98 11.68 -13.41
CA ARG A 105 -7.32 10.50 -14.22
C ARG A 105 -8.77 10.53 -14.73
N THR A 106 -9.71 10.99 -13.91
CA THR A 106 -11.13 11.15 -14.31
C THR A 106 -11.29 12.28 -15.32
N LEU A 107 -10.59 13.41 -15.14
CA LEU A 107 -10.61 14.52 -16.09
C LEU A 107 -9.94 14.16 -17.43
N LEU A 108 -8.84 13.40 -17.42
CA LEU A 108 -8.24 12.86 -18.66
C LEU A 108 -9.15 11.85 -19.35
N GLY A 109 -9.92 11.04 -18.60
CA GLY A 109 -10.94 10.15 -19.17
C GLY A 109 -12.22 10.87 -19.64
N LEU A 110 -12.48 12.10 -19.17
CA LEU A 110 -13.62 12.93 -19.57
C LEU A 110 -13.29 13.92 -20.70
N PHE A 111 -12.00 14.25 -20.92
CA PHE A 111 -11.57 15.29 -21.88
C PHE A 111 -10.68 14.81 -23.03
N GLY A 112 -10.53 13.51 -23.31
CA GLY A 112 -9.76 13.15 -24.49
C GLY A 112 -9.78 11.71 -24.98
N ILE A 113 -10.27 11.60 -26.23
CA ILE A 113 -9.78 10.78 -27.36
C ILE A 113 -10.28 9.34 -27.43
#